data_AF-A0A3Q9K624-F1
#
_entry.id   AF-A0A3Q9K624-F1
#
_cell.length_a   1.000
_cell.length_b   1.000
_cell.length_c   1.000
_cell.angle_alpha   90.00
_cell.angle_beta   90.00
_cell.angle_gamma   90.00
#
_symmetry.space_group_name_H-M   'P 1'
#
loop_
_entity.id
_entity.type
_entity.pdbx_description
1 polymer ?
#
loop_
_entity_poly.entity_id
_entity_poly.type
_entity_poly.pdbx_seq_one_letter_code
_entity_poly.pdbx_strand_id
1 'polypeptide(L)' 'MMVAGIAFAGWLVFGAWHYWEGDMRLVRMAMGLAATGVITGGARLIFWQPAEQSSEAAREVGVG' A
#
# COMPACT_ATOMS: atom_id res chain seq x y z
N MET A 1 4.24 -18.73 2.81
CA MET A 1 4.27 -17.25 2.65
C MET A 1 3.77 -16.50 3.88
N MET A 2 2.60 -16.86 4.43
CA MET A 2 2.04 -16.20 5.63
C MET A 2 2.95 -16.21 6.87
N VAL A 3 3.58 -17.36 7.16
CA VAL A 3 4.51 -17.51 8.30
C VAL A 3 5.74 -16.61 8.16
N ALA A 4 6.29 -16.49 6.95
CA ALA A 4 7.42 -15.61 6.67
C ALA A 4 7.04 -14.13 6.85
N GLY A 5 5.84 -13.74 6.43
CA GLY A 5 5.31 -12.39 6.64
C GLY A 5 5.14 -12.05 8.13
N ILE A 6 4.61 -12.99 8.92
CA ILE A 6 4.45 -12.80 10.38
C ILE A 6 5.81 -12.73 11.08
N ALA A 7 6.75 -13.60 10.73
CA ALA A 7 8.10 -13.58 11.27
C ALA A 7 8.82 -12.26 10.96
N PHE A 8 8.66 -11.76 9.73
CA PHE A 8 9.23 -10.49 9.31
C PHE A 8 8.58 -9.28 10.00
N ALA A 9 7.26 -9.30 10.19
CA ALA A 9 6.56 -8.28 10.98
C ALA A 9 7.01 -8.30 12.44
N GLY A 10 7.16 -9.49 13.03
CA GLY A 10 7.72 -9.65 14.38
C GLY A 10 9.16 -9.11 14.47
N TRP A 11 9.99 -9.38 13.46
CA TRP A 11 11.33 -8.83 13.38
C TRP A 11 11.32 -7.29 13.26
N LEU A 12 10.38 -6.68 12.53
CA LEU A 12 10.27 -5.22 12.48
C LEU A 12 9.84 -4.58 13.80
N VAL A 13 9.07 -5.29 14.63
CA VAL A 13 8.60 -4.76 15.92
C VAL A 13 9.61 -4.98 17.04
N PHE A 14 10.23 -6.17 17.08
CA PHE A 14 11.07 -6.63 18.19
C PHE A 14 12.56 -6.73 17.84
N GLY A 15 12.92 -6.62 16.56
CA GLY A 15 14.27 -6.79 16.05
C GLY A 15 15.22 -5.70 16.47
N ALA A 16 15.73 -5.81 17.70
CA ALA A 16 16.88 -5.11 18.21
C ALA A 16 16.84 -3.59 17.96
N TRP A 17 15.96 -2.90 18.70
CA TRP A 17 15.81 -1.44 18.74
C TRP A 17 17.15 -0.67 18.78
N HIS A 18 18.19 -1.26 19.37
CA HIS A 18 19.52 -0.65 19.49
C HIS A 18 20.28 -0.51 18.16
N TYR A 19 19.93 -1.27 17.12
CA TYR A 19 20.59 -1.24 15.80
C TYR A 19 19.79 -0.45 14.75
N TRP A 20 18.67 0.18 15.14
CA TRP A 20 17.84 0.96 14.22
C TRP A 20 18.34 2.39 14.02
N GLU A 21 19.47 2.72 14.62
CA GLU A 21 20.21 3.95 14.36
C GLU A 21 21.04 3.80 13.07
N GLY A 22 20.94 4.76 12.15
CA GLY A 22 21.64 4.73 10.86
C GLY A 22 20.84 4.05 9.74
N ASP A 23 21.50 3.21 8.94
CA ASP A 23 20.99 2.67 7.66
C ASP A 23 19.66 1.90 7.78
N MET A 24 19.42 1.21 8.91
CA MET A 24 18.18 0.47 9.13
C MET A 24 16.95 1.36 9.30
N ARG A 25 17.11 2.63 9.68
CA ARG A 25 16.01 3.61 9.69
C ARG A 25 15.52 3.93 8.27
N LEU A 26 16.43 4.00 7.30
CA LEU A 26 16.07 4.23 5.90
C LEU A 26 15.34 3.00 5.33
N VAL A 27 15.81 1.80 5.67
CA VAL A 27 15.15 0.54 5.29
C VAL A 27 13.73 0.48 5.85
N ARG A 28 13.52 0.86 7.11
CA ARG A 28 12.18 0.97 7.72
C ARG A 28 11.28 1.93 6.94
N MET A 29 11.78 3.13 6.63
CA MET A 29 11.01 4.15 5.91
C MET A 29 10.66 3.69 4.49
N ALA A 30 11.62 3.13 3.76
CA ALA A 30 11.40 2.58 2.43
C ALA A 30 10.34 1.47 2.45
N MET A 31 10.35 0.63 3.48
CA MET A 31 9.37 -0.43 3.64
C MET A 31 7.98 0.07 3.99
N GLY A 32 7.88 1.11 4.83
CA GLY A 32 6.61 1.81 5.07
C GLY A 32 6.05 2.43 3.80
N LEU A 33 6.89 3.09 3.00
CA LEU A 33 6.49 3.65 1.71
C LEU A 33 6.07 2.57 0.71
N ALA A 34 6.80 1.45 0.66
CA ALA A 34 6.44 0.31 -0.19
C ALA A 34 5.07 -0.27 0.21
N ALA A 35 4.81 -0.44 1.51
CA ALA A 35 3.51 -0.91 2.01
C ALA A 35 2.38 0.06 1.61
N THR A 36 2.57 1.36 1.83
CA THR A 36 1.61 2.38 1.41
C THR A 36 1.39 2.34 -0.10
N GLY A 37 2.46 2.25 -0.89
CA GLY A 37 2.38 2.16 -2.35
C GLY A 37 1.63 0.93 -2.84
N VAL A 38 1.82 -0.23 -2.20
CA VAL A 38 1.07 -1.46 -2.53
C VAL A 38 -0.41 -1.34 -2.17
N ILE A 39 -0.73 -0.75 -1.01
CA ILE A 39 -2.13 -0.54 -0.58
C ILE A 39 -2.83 0.45 -1.53
N THR A 40 -2.23 1.62 -1.75
CA THR A 40 -2.79 2.66 -2.63
C THR A 40 -2.83 2.19 -4.07
N GLY A 41 -1.79 1.51 -4.56
CA GLY A 41 -1.73 0.95 -5.90
C GLY A 41 -2.75 -0.16 -6.11
N GLY A 42 -2.91 -1.07 -5.13
CA GLY A 42 -3.92 -2.12 -5.17
C GLY A 42 -5.35 -1.55 -5.14
N ALA A 43 -5.61 -0.57 -4.27
CA ALA A 43 -6.89 0.14 -4.24
C ALA A 43 -7.17 0.84 -5.57
N ARG A 44 -6.16 1.51 -6.15
CA ARG A 44 -6.26 2.12 -7.47
C ARG A 44 -6.58 1.05 -8.50
N LEU A 45 -5.89 -0.08 -8.54
CA LEU A 45 -6.20 -1.14 -9.53
C LEU A 45 -7.62 -1.71 -9.42
N ILE A 46 -8.18 -1.81 -8.21
CA ILE A 46 -9.54 -2.32 -7.99
C ILE A 46 -10.62 -1.28 -8.32
N PHE A 47 -10.37 -0.01 -7.99
CA PHE A 47 -11.35 1.07 -8.09
C PHE A 47 -11.06 2.07 -9.22
N TRP A 48 -10.06 1.82 -10.05
CA TRP A 48 -9.70 2.70 -11.17
C TRP A 48 -10.77 2.62 -12.25
N GLN A 49 -11.64 3.62 -12.25
CA GLN A 49 -12.53 3.88 -13.38
C GLN A 49 -11.84 4.86 -14.34
N PRO A 50 -11.59 4.47 -15.61
CA PRO A 50 -11.17 5.42 -16.62
C PRO A 50 -12.27 6.48 -16.82
N ALA A 51 -11.87 7.73 -17.03
CA ALA A 51 -12.78 8.90 -17.08
C ALA A 51 -13.92 8.75 -18.10
N GLU A 52 -13.74 7.94 -19.14
CA GLU A 52 -14.77 7.60 -20.13
C GLU A 52 -15.97 6.87 -19.50
N GLN A 53 -15.74 5.89 -18.60
CA GLN A 53 -16.81 5.16 -17.91
C GLN A 53 -17.57 6.02 -16.88
N SER A 54 -16.88 6.97 -16.24
CA SER A 54 -17.53 7.93 -15.34
C SER A 54 -18.39 8.95 -16.09
N SER A 55 -17.99 9.32 -17.32
CA SER A 55 -18.76 10.24 -18.18
C SER A 55 -19.99 9.58 -18.80
N GLU A 56 -19.89 8.30 -19.16
CA GLU A 56 -21.01 7.51 -19.68
C GLU A 56 -22.06 7.21 -18.59
N ALA A 57 -21.63 6.81 -17.39
CA ALA A 57 -22.52 6.62 -16.24
C ALA A 57 -23.22 7.93 -15.81
N ALA A 58 -22.51 9.06 -15.83
CA ALA A 58 -23.11 10.37 -15.54
C ALA A 58 -24.12 10.82 -16.61
N ARG A 59 -23.93 10.41 -17.87
CA ARG A 59 -24.87 10.66 -18.96
C ARG A 59 -26.12 9.80 -18.88
N GLU A 60 -26.03 8.55 -18.47
CA GLU A 60 -27.20 7.70 -18.26
C GLU A 60 -28.07 8.16 -17.07
N VAL A 61 -27.45 8.63 -15.98
CA VAL A 61 -28.19 9.13 -14.80
C VAL A 61 -28.86 10.48 -15.06
N GLY A 62 -28.33 11.29 -15.97
CA GLY A 62 -28.91 12.58 -16.36
C GLY A 62 -30.05 12.51 -17.38
N VAL A 63 -30.41 11.31 -17.86
CA VAL A 63 -31.46 11.08 -18.89
C VAL A 63 -32.73 10.46 -18.30
N GLY A 64 -32.80 10.26 -16.98
CA GLY A 64 -33.99 9.78 -16.25
C GLY A 64 -34.99 10.87 -15.90
#